data_AF-A0A955CSW0-F1
#
_entry.id   AF-A0A955CSW0-F1
#
_cell.length_a   1.000
_cell.length_b   1.000
_cell.length_c   1.000
_cell.angle_alpha   90.00
_cell.angle_beta   90.00
_cell.angle_gamma   90.00
#
_symmetry.space_group_name_H-M   'P 1'
#
loop_
_entity.id
_entity.type
_entity.pdbx_description
1 polymer ?
#
loop_
_entity_poly.entity_id
_entity_poly.type
_entity_poly.pdbx_seq_one_letter_code
_entity_poly.pdbx_strand_id
1 'polypeptide(L)'
;RESGRTVRLDAILAAGKKDAASRVYAENQAKMCEDLAIEYHLHELSDTPTFDDIARCIRARNEDPDVHAIMLHLPLPAGIDTYRAQSLIDPEKDVEGVNPANIGNIVYGRSSLAPCTALAAIRMVEHTRIDLKGKIAVCVGASNIVGKPVAVMLMRKEATVISCNEHTPDITDLTRRADVLITAAGVPGLVKADWVKPGAIVID
;
A
#
# COMPACT_ATOMS: atom_id res chain seq x y z
N ARG A 1 13.40 -12.42 15.25
CA ARG A 1 13.65 -13.74 15.88
C ARG A 1 14.98 -13.80 16.64
N GLU A 2 16.05 -13.14 16.19
CA GLU A 2 17.35 -13.11 16.90
C GLU A 2 17.34 -12.40 18.27
N SER A 3 16.39 -11.50 18.53
CA SER A 3 16.30 -10.75 19.81
C SER A 3 15.40 -11.39 20.88
N GLY A 4 14.70 -12.49 20.57
CA GLY A 4 13.72 -13.11 21.49
C GLY A 4 12.48 -12.25 21.79
N ARG A 5 12.34 -11.06 21.19
CA ARG A 5 11.16 -10.21 21.33
C ARG A 5 10.09 -10.63 20.32
N THR A 6 8.86 -10.81 20.81
CA THR A 6 7.66 -10.96 19.98
C THR A 6 7.40 -9.64 19.27
N VAL A 7 7.20 -9.69 17.96
CA VAL A 7 6.83 -8.51 17.17
C VAL A 7 5.34 -8.25 17.40
N ARG A 8 4.98 -6.98 17.63
CA ARG A 8 3.60 -6.58 17.92
C ARG A 8 3.08 -5.59 16.87
N LEU A 9 1.90 -5.89 16.33
CA LEU A 9 1.12 -5.06 15.41
C LEU A 9 -0.15 -4.56 16.11
N ASP A 10 -0.30 -3.24 16.17
CA ASP A 10 -1.51 -2.58 16.66
C ASP A 10 -2.35 -2.07 15.49
N ALA A 11 -3.51 -2.70 15.29
CA ALA A 11 -4.48 -2.28 14.28
C ALA A 11 -5.55 -1.38 14.91
N ILE A 12 -5.93 -0.32 14.21
CA ILE A 12 -6.92 0.66 14.65
C ILE A 12 -8.12 0.56 13.72
N LEU A 13 -9.28 0.20 14.28
CA LEU A 13 -10.54 0.13 13.55
C LEU A 13 -11.43 1.30 13.96
N ALA A 14 -11.54 2.29 13.08
CA ALA A 14 -12.38 3.47 13.25
C ALA A 14 -13.72 3.37 12.49
N ALA A 15 -13.98 2.23 11.82
CA ALA A 15 -15.24 1.98 11.15
C ALA A 15 -16.30 1.59 12.19
N GLY A 16 -17.47 2.24 12.16
CA GLY A 16 -18.54 1.91 13.09
C GLY A 16 -19.00 0.46 12.97
N LYS A 17 -19.66 -0.09 13.98
CA LYS A 17 -20.04 -1.52 14.08
C LYS A 17 -20.72 -2.14 12.86
N LYS A 18 -21.34 -1.33 11.99
CA LYS A 18 -22.03 -1.78 10.78
C LYS A 18 -21.09 -2.09 9.62
N ASP A 19 -19.81 -1.73 9.69
CA ASP A 19 -18.84 -2.08 8.66
C ASP A 19 -18.31 -3.52 8.86
N ALA A 20 -19.10 -4.47 8.38
CA ALA A 20 -18.74 -5.89 8.44
C ALA A 20 -17.48 -6.21 7.61
N ALA A 21 -17.20 -5.46 6.54
CA ALA A 21 -16.07 -5.72 5.66
C ALA A 21 -14.73 -5.44 6.37
N SER A 22 -14.63 -4.28 7.03
CA SER A 22 -13.43 -3.92 7.79
C SER A 22 -13.17 -4.86 8.97
N ARG A 23 -14.23 -5.35 9.64
CA ARG A 23 -14.10 -6.35 10.72
C ARG A 23 -13.58 -7.69 10.22
N VAL A 24 -14.16 -8.22 9.14
CA VAL A 24 -13.69 -9.47 8.53
C VAL A 24 -12.23 -9.35 8.09
N TYR A 25 -11.84 -8.18 7.55
CA TYR A 25 -10.45 -7.92 7.19
C TYR A 25 -9.52 -7.92 8.41
N ALA A 26 -9.89 -7.25 9.51
CA ALA A 26 -9.14 -7.27 10.76
C ALA A 26 -9.01 -8.68 11.36
N GLU A 27 -10.08 -9.48 11.33
CA GLU A 27 -10.06 -10.88 11.80
C GLU A 27 -9.13 -11.76 10.96
N ASN A 28 -9.11 -11.56 9.64
CA ASN A 28 -8.19 -12.29 8.77
C ASN A 28 -6.73 -11.92 9.04
N GLN A 29 -6.45 -10.66 9.38
CA GLN A 29 -5.12 -10.23 9.80
C GLN A 29 -4.71 -10.81 11.14
N ALA A 30 -5.63 -10.90 12.10
CA ALA A 30 -5.37 -11.53 13.39
C ALA A 30 -4.89 -12.97 13.21
N LYS A 31 -5.59 -13.76 12.38
CA LYS A 31 -5.21 -15.14 12.03
C LYS A 31 -3.83 -15.22 11.36
N MET A 32 -3.57 -14.35 10.39
CA MET A 32 -2.28 -14.29 9.72
C MET A 32 -1.14 -13.92 10.68
N CYS A 33 -1.39 -13.01 11.62
CA CYS A 33 -0.41 -12.63 12.64
C CYS A 33 -0.13 -13.81 13.58
N GLU A 34 -1.17 -14.53 14.00
CA GLU A 34 -1.04 -15.75 14.80
C GLU A 34 -0.16 -16.80 14.11
N ASP A 35 -0.43 -17.11 12.84
CA ASP A 35 0.35 -18.05 12.02
C ASP A 35 1.83 -17.66 11.91
N LEU A 36 2.13 -16.36 11.95
CA LEU A 36 3.47 -15.79 11.85
C LEU A 36 4.15 -15.55 13.21
N ALA A 37 3.48 -15.85 14.32
CA ALA A 37 3.90 -15.53 15.68
C ALA A 37 4.14 -14.02 15.90
N ILE A 38 3.23 -13.20 15.37
CA ILE A 38 3.12 -11.76 15.58
C ILE A 38 1.98 -11.51 16.57
N GLU A 39 2.24 -10.76 17.63
CA GLU A 39 1.22 -10.30 18.57
C GLU A 39 0.34 -9.26 17.86
N TYR A 40 -0.97 -9.45 17.88
CA TYR A 40 -1.91 -8.58 17.17
C TYR A 40 -2.94 -8.00 18.13
N HIS A 41 -2.98 -6.67 18.23
CA HIS A 41 -3.93 -5.95 19.06
C HIS A 41 -4.87 -5.11 18.19
N LEU A 42 -6.17 -5.44 18.22
CA LEU A 42 -7.21 -4.67 17.55
C LEU A 42 -7.81 -3.63 18.50
N HIS A 43 -7.65 -2.36 18.16
CA HIS A 43 -8.22 -1.21 18.84
C HIS A 43 -9.47 -0.73 18.12
N GLU A 44 -10.62 -1.25 18.53
CA GLU A 44 -11.91 -0.78 18.03
C GLU A 44 -12.31 0.54 18.70
N LEU A 45 -12.48 1.59 17.90
CA LEU A 45 -13.00 2.87 18.38
C LEU A 45 -14.53 2.84 18.49
N SER A 46 -15.10 3.89 19.07
CA SER A 46 -16.55 4.06 19.14
C SER A 46 -17.20 4.09 17.74
N ASP A 47 -18.53 3.95 17.66
CA ASP A 47 -19.24 3.87 16.38
C ASP A 47 -19.14 5.14 15.52
N THR A 48 -18.83 6.28 16.14
CA THR A 48 -18.68 7.59 15.50
C THR A 48 -17.44 8.30 16.06
N PRO A 49 -16.23 7.78 15.81
CA PRO A 49 -15.03 8.37 16.38
C PRO A 49 -14.78 9.71 15.71
N THR A 50 -14.28 10.67 16.48
CA THR A 50 -13.79 11.94 15.94
C THR A 50 -12.37 11.77 15.43
N PHE A 51 -11.88 12.76 14.66
CA PHE A 51 -10.46 12.81 14.30
C PHE A 51 -9.56 12.76 15.54
N ASP A 52 -9.93 13.44 16.63
CA ASP A 52 -9.13 13.49 17.85
C ASP A 52 -9.08 12.15 18.59
N ASP A 53 -10.13 11.33 18.50
CA ASP A 53 -10.13 9.96 19.04
C ASP A 53 -9.14 9.08 18.28
N ILE A 54 -9.16 9.14 16.95
CA ILE A 54 -8.19 8.44 16.09
C ILE A 54 -6.77 8.94 16.35
N ALA A 55 -6.57 10.25 16.40
CA ALA A 55 -5.27 10.86 16.62
C ALA A 55 -4.66 10.48 17.97
N ARG A 56 -5.49 10.44 19.03
CA ARG A 56 -5.06 10.02 20.37
C ARG A 56 -4.67 8.54 20.39
N CYS A 57 -5.46 7.72 19.72
CA CYS A 57 -5.17 6.29 19.54
C CYS A 57 -3.80 6.09 18.85
N ILE A 58 -3.56 6.75 17.72
CA ILE A 58 -2.29 6.65 16.98
C ILE A 58 -1.11 7.14 17.84
N ARG A 59 -1.21 8.32 18.47
CA ARG A 59 -0.10 8.89 19.25
C ARG A 59 0.32 8.00 20.42
N ALA A 60 -0.64 7.45 21.15
CA ALA A 60 -0.34 6.53 22.25
C ALA A 60 0.42 5.27 21.77
N ARG A 61 0.16 4.81 20.55
CA ARG A 61 0.85 3.66 19.92
C ARG A 61 2.22 4.03 19.35
N ASN A 62 2.39 5.27 18.86
CA ASN A 62 3.70 5.78 18.50
C ASN A 62 4.64 5.85 19.70
N GLU A 63 4.13 6.26 20.86
CA GLU A 63 4.92 6.42 22.10
C GLU A 63 5.21 5.10 22.82
N ASP A 64 4.43 4.04 22.56
CA ASP A 64 4.64 2.71 23.16
C ASP A 64 5.84 1.99 22.51
N PRO A 65 6.96 1.75 23.23
CA PRO A 65 8.13 1.08 22.68
C PRO A 65 7.92 -0.41 22.38
N ASP A 66 6.87 -1.03 22.92
CA ASP A 66 6.53 -2.42 22.64
C ASP A 66 5.67 -2.56 21.37
N VAL A 67 5.13 -1.45 20.84
CA VAL A 67 4.43 -1.43 19.55
C VAL A 67 5.44 -1.26 18.43
N HIS A 68 5.54 -2.26 17.56
CA HIS A 68 6.51 -2.28 16.46
C HIS A 68 5.89 -1.82 15.15
N ALA A 69 4.58 -2.00 15.00
CA ALA A 69 3.84 -1.70 13.79
C ALA A 69 2.44 -1.17 14.12
N ILE A 70 1.97 -0.22 13.34
CA ILE A 70 0.64 0.41 13.46
C ILE A 70 -0.04 0.31 12.11
N MET A 71 -1.31 -0.07 12.15
CA MET A 71 -2.20 -0.12 10.98
C MET A 71 -3.48 0.67 11.25
N LEU A 72 -3.95 1.44 10.28
CA LEU A 72 -5.21 2.18 10.36
C LEU A 72 -6.18 1.66 9.31
N HIS A 73 -7.19 0.90 9.73
CA HIS A 73 -8.18 0.36 8.82
C HIS A 73 -9.02 1.47 8.17
N LEU A 74 -9.28 1.28 6.87
CA LEU A 74 -10.15 2.12 6.05
C LEU A 74 -11.42 1.35 5.65
N PRO A 75 -12.54 2.05 5.40
CA PRO A 75 -12.69 3.50 5.37
C PRO A 75 -12.79 4.14 6.75
N LEU A 76 -12.30 5.39 6.87
CA LEU A 76 -12.61 6.23 8.03
C LEU A 76 -14.04 6.79 7.92
N PRO A 77 -14.65 7.19 9.05
CA PRO A 77 -15.92 7.92 9.04
C PRO A 77 -15.92 9.12 8.11
N ALA A 78 -17.07 9.40 7.51
CA ALA A 78 -17.24 10.52 6.59
C ALA A 78 -16.83 11.86 7.25
N GLY A 79 -16.09 12.69 6.51
CA GLY A 79 -15.60 13.99 6.99
C GLY A 79 -14.26 13.93 7.74
N ILE A 80 -13.73 12.74 8.01
CA ILE A 80 -12.38 12.59 8.56
C ILE A 80 -11.37 12.56 7.41
N ASP A 81 -10.36 13.41 7.50
CA ASP A 81 -9.26 13.45 6.55
C ASP A 81 -8.30 12.26 6.80
N THR A 82 -8.40 11.25 5.94
CA THR A 82 -7.53 10.07 5.95
C THR A 82 -6.06 10.41 5.83
N TYR A 83 -5.70 11.37 4.97
CA TYR A 83 -4.30 11.79 4.79
C TYR A 83 -3.76 12.37 6.10
N ARG A 84 -4.54 13.23 6.74
CA ARG A 84 -4.18 13.83 8.03
C ARG A 84 -4.04 12.78 9.13
N ALA A 85 -4.91 11.75 9.16
CA ALA A 85 -4.83 10.67 10.14
C ALA A 85 -3.60 9.77 9.91
N GLN A 86 -3.37 9.31 8.68
CA GLN A 86 -2.22 8.46 8.32
C GLN A 86 -0.88 9.17 8.54
N SER A 87 -0.83 10.49 8.33
CA SER A 87 0.37 11.30 8.59
C SER A 87 0.78 11.36 10.06
N LEU A 88 -0.11 10.96 10.99
CA LEU A 88 0.21 10.90 12.42
C LEU A 88 0.97 9.61 12.79
N ILE A 89 0.91 8.56 11.97
CA ILE A 89 1.59 7.30 12.25
C ILE A 89 3.10 7.53 12.13
N ASP A 90 3.89 7.08 13.10
CA ASP A 90 5.34 7.15 12.98
C ASP A 90 5.80 6.42 11.69
N PRO A 91 6.57 7.05 10.79
CA PRO A 91 7.03 6.43 9.55
C PRO A 91 7.74 5.09 9.75
N GLU A 92 8.42 4.87 10.89
CA GLU A 92 9.12 3.60 11.19
C GLU A 92 8.16 2.50 11.67
N LYS A 93 6.98 2.87 12.19
CA LYS A 93 5.92 1.94 12.62
C LYS A 93 4.82 1.76 11.58
N ASP A 94 4.83 2.52 10.50
CA ASP A 94 3.83 2.49 9.44
C ASP A 94 3.99 1.25 8.54
N VAL A 95 3.38 0.14 8.95
CA VAL A 95 3.49 -1.16 8.27
C VAL A 95 2.86 -1.15 6.88
N GLU A 96 1.91 -0.25 6.65
CA GLU A 96 1.24 -0.10 5.36
C GLU A 96 1.98 0.87 4.42
N GLY A 97 2.98 1.61 4.92
CA GLY A 97 3.75 2.57 4.13
C GLY A 97 2.92 3.75 3.60
N VAL A 98 1.79 4.06 4.25
CA VAL A 98 0.82 5.09 3.83
C VAL A 98 1.16 6.49 4.36
N ASN A 99 2.08 6.60 5.32
CA ASN A 99 2.60 7.89 5.75
C ASN A 99 3.31 8.58 4.56
N PRO A 100 3.00 9.85 4.25
CA PRO A 100 3.62 10.57 3.14
C PRO A 100 5.16 10.61 3.18
N ALA A 101 5.75 10.60 4.38
CA ALA A 101 7.20 10.54 4.55
C ALA A 101 7.82 9.26 3.97
N ASN A 102 7.08 8.13 4.00
CA ASN A 102 7.57 6.87 3.47
C ASN A 102 7.73 6.89 1.94
N ILE A 103 6.93 7.66 1.20
CA ILE A 103 7.15 7.84 -0.25
C ILE A 103 8.54 8.45 -0.52
N GLY A 104 8.92 9.48 0.24
CA GLY A 104 10.26 10.08 0.15
C GLY A 104 11.36 9.06 0.47
N ASN A 105 11.17 8.26 1.51
CA ASN A 105 12.11 7.20 1.88
C ASN A 105 12.23 6.11 0.81
N ILE A 106 11.14 5.79 0.10
CA ILE A 106 11.17 4.89 -1.06
C ILE A 106 12.02 5.53 -2.15
N VAL A 107 11.82 6.81 -2.51
CA VAL A 107 12.60 7.47 -3.57
C VAL A 107 14.10 7.40 -3.28
N TYR A 108 14.51 7.73 -2.05
CA TYR A 108 15.93 7.74 -1.65
C TYR A 108 16.50 6.36 -1.29
N GLY A 109 15.68 5.31 -1.28
CA GLY A 109 16.11 3.98 -0.87
C GLY A 109 16.45 3.82 0.60
N ARG A 110 15.81 4.60 1.46
CA ARG A 110 16.04 4.62 2.91
C ARG A 110 15.05 3.79 3.73
N SER A 111 13.96 3.32 3.13
CA SER A 111 12.98 2.47 3.81
C SER A 111 12.57 1.27 2.95
N SER A 112 12.30 0.15 3.62
CA SER A 112 11.61 -1.00 3.06
C SER A 112 10.09 -0.94 3.29
N LEU A 113 9.61 0.00 4.11
CA LEU A 113 8.20 0.27 4.29
C LEU A 113 7.70 1.10 3.10
N ALA A 114 6.77 0.50 2.36
CA ALA A 114 6.17 1.06 1.18
C ALA A 114 4.70 0.65 1.12
N PRO A 115 3.85 1.41 0.40
CA PRO A 115 2.46 1.02 0.19
C PRO A 115 2.33 -0.45 -0.17
N CYS A 116 1.67 -1.22 0.69
CA CYS A 116 1.75 -2.68 0.68
C CYS A 116 1.29 -3.29 -0.66
N THR A 117 0.24 -2.74 -1.27
CA THR A 117 -0.22 -3.13 -2.62
C THR A 117 0.82 -2.85 -3.69
N ALA A 118 1.47 -1.69 -3.63
CA ALA A 118 2.51 -1.35 -4.58
C ALA A 118 3.73 -2.26 -4.41
N LEU A 119 4.12 -2.56 -3.17
CA LEU A 119 5.21 -3.48 -2.87
C LEU A 119 4.87 -4.90 -3.36
N ALA A 120 3.64 -5.37 -3.13
CA ALA A 120 3.17 -6.66 -3.62
C ALA A 120 3.27 -6.76 -5.15
N ALA A 121 2.85 -5.72 -5.89
CA ALA A 121 2.98 -5.67 -7.34
C ALA A 121 4.45 -5.82 -7.78
N ILE A 122 5.37 -5.10 -7.14
CA ILE A 122 6.81 -5.22 -7.42
C ILE A 122 7.31 -6.63 -7.10
N ARG A 123 6.90 -7.22 -5.98
CA ARG A 123 7.28 -8.61 -5.62
C ARG A 123 6.77 -9.63 -6.63
N MET A 124 5.55 -9.47 -7.14
CA MET A 124 5.01 -10.34 -8.18
C MET A 124 5.82 -10.23 -9.48
N VAL A 125 6.19 -9.01 -9.88
CA VAL A 125 7.08 -8.80 -11.03
C VAL A 125 8.45 -9.45 -10.79
N GLU A 126 9.07 -9.23 -9.63
CA GLU A 126 10.37 -9.84 -9.27
C GLU A 126 10.32 -11.38 -9.30
N HIS A 127 9.18 -11.97 -8.90
CA HIS A 127 9.00 -13.42 -8.89
C HIS A 127 9.06 -14.05 -10.29
N THR A 128 8.79 -13.27 -11.35
CA THR A 128 8.96 -13.72 -12.74
C THR A 128 10.43 -13.93 -13.13
N ARG A 129 11.37 -13.41 -12.33
CA ARG A 129 12.83 -13.45 -12.56
C ARG A 129 13.29 -12.75 -13.84
N ILE A 130 12.44 -11.93 -14.44
CA ILE A 130 12.82 -11.09 -15.58
C ILE A 130 13.61 -9.88 -15.08
N ASP A 131 14.76 -9.61 -15.71
CA ASP A 131 15.53 -8.41 -15.44
C ASP A 131 14.77 -7.17 -15.94
N LEU A 132 14.54 -6.23 -15.02
CA LEU A 132 13.80 -4.99 -15.26
C LEU A 132 14.67 -3.88 -15.83
N LYS A 133 16.00 -4.02 -15.78
CA LYS A 133 16.91 -2.99 -16.27
C LYS A 133 16.67 -2.69 -17.75
N GLY A 134 16.35 -1.43 -18.04
CA GLY A 134 16.05 -0.94 -19.40
C GLY A 134 14.71 -1.39 -19.98
N LYS A 135 13.91 -2.20 -19.27
CA LYS A 135 12.57 -2.60 -19.72
C LYS A 135 11.61 -1.43 -19.67
N ILE A 136 10.65 -1.40 -20.61
CA ILE A 136 9.59 -0.40 -20.60
C ILE A 136 8.49 -0.90 -19.65
N ALA A 137 8.32 -0.22 -18.53
CA ALA A 137 7.22 -0.45 -17.61
C ALA A 137 6.16 0.65 -17.75
N VAL A 138 4.91 0.27 -17.95
CA VAL A 138 3.78 1.19 -18.06
C VAL A 138 2.86 0.99 -16.88
N CYS A 139 2.60 2.06 -16.13
CA CYS A 139 1.66 2.06 -15.01
C CYS A 139 0.40 2.81 -15.41
N VAL A 140 -0.74 2.14 -15.51
CA VAL A 140 -2.04 2.73 -15.81
C VAL A 140 -2.76 3.07 -14.51
N GLY A 141 -2.71 4.33 -14.11
CA GLY A 141 -3.23 4.82 -12.83
C GLY A 141 -2.14 5.53 -12.03
N ALA A 142 -2.50 6.67 -11.43
CA ALA A 142 -1.56 7.55 -10.73
C ALA A 142 -2.03 7.88 -9.30
N SER A 143 -2.67 6.92 -8.62
CA SER A 143 -3.07 7.08 -7.22
C SER A 143 -1.85 7.22 -6.29
N ASN A 144 -2.06 7.88 -5.14
CA ASN A 144 -0.99 8.12 -4.17
C ASN A 144 -0.51 6.86 -3.44
N ILE A 145 -1.34 5.82 -3.38
CA ILE A 145 -1.06 4.58 -2.63
C ILE A 145 -0.69 3.38 -3.52
N VAL A 146 -0.96 3.43 -4.83
CA VAL A 146 -0.58 2.34 -5.75
C VAL A 146 0.22 2.86 -6.93
N GLY A 147 -0.40 3.64 -7.82
CA GLY A 147 0.18 4.01 -9.11
C GLY A 147 1.52 4.74 -9.02
N LYS A 148 1.59 5.83 -8.24
CA LYS A 148 2.82 6.61 -8.05
C LYS A 148 3.91 5.79 -7.32
N PRO A 149 3.62 5.11 -6.19
CA PRO A 149 4.61 4.25 -5.53
C PRO A 149 5.17 3.15 -6.44
N VAL A 150 4.34 2.44 -7.21
CA VAL A 150 4.79 1.41 -8.14
C VAL A 150 5.73 2.01 -9.19
N ALA A 151 5.37 3.14 -9.79
CA ALA A 151 6.21 3.81 -10.77
C ALA A 151 7.60 4.17 -10.20
N VAL A 152 7.65 4.71 -8.98
CA VAL A 152 8.91 5.02 -8.28
C VAL A 152 9.73 3.75 -8.02
N MET A 153 9.11 2.68 -7.55
CA MET A 153 9.81 1.44 -7.27
C MET A 153 10.35 0.77 -8.53
N LEU A 154 9.63 0.82 -9.66
CA LEU A 154 10.12 0.35 -10.95
C LEU A 154 11.31 1.19 -11.45
N MET A 155 11.27 2.52 -11.28
CA MET A 155 12.42 3.37 -11.61
C MET A 155 13.68 2.99 -10.83
N ARG A 156 13.52 2.62 -9.54
CA ARG A 156 14.64 2.14 -8.71
C ARG A 156 15.21 0.80 -9.16
N LYS A 157 14.46 0.03 -9.95
CA LYS A 157 14.92 -1.20 -10.60
C LYS A 157 15.52 -0.93 -11.99
N GLU A 158 15.81 0.32 -12.30
CA GLU A 158 16.41 0.78 -13.56
C GLU A 158 15.52 0.49 -14.79
N ALA A 159 14.20 0.35 -14.60
CA ALA A 159 13.23 0.30 -15.69
C ALA A 159 12.99 1.69 -16.28
N THR A 160 12.66 1.76 -17.57
CA THR A 160 12.08 2.96 -18.19
C THR A 160 10.59 2.99 -17.86
N VAL A 161 10.16 3.95 -17.05
CA VAL A 161 8.78 3.99 -16.54
C VAL A 161 7.94 5.06 -17.24
N ILE A 162 6.75 4.67 -17.69
CA ILE A 162 5.72 5.56 -18.23
C ILE A 162 4.52 5.49 -17.29
N SER A 163 4.25 6.60 -16.58
CA SER A 163 3.09 6.70 -15.69
C SER A 163 1.93 7.35 -16.44
N CYS A 164 0.88 6.58 -16.67
CA CYS A 164 -0.35 7.02 -17.33
C CYS A 164 -1.42 7.38 -16.31
N ASN A 165 -2.24 8.36 -16.65
CA ASN A 165 -3.41 8.80 -15.88
C ASN A 165 -4.58 9.11 -16.84
N GLU A 166 -5.69 9.60 -16.29
CA GLU A 166 -6.90 9.91 -17.06
C GLU A 166 -6.71 10.98 -18.16
N HIS A 167 -5.64 11.78 -18.08
CA HIS A 167 -5.31 12.79 -19.08
C HIS A 167 -4.28 12.32 -20.12
N THR A 168 -3.79 11.07 -20.02
CA THR A 168 -2.80 10.54 -20.95
C THR A 168 -3.44 10.27 -22.32
N PRO A 169 -3.03 10.98 -23.38
CA PRO A 169 -3.49 10.69 -24.73
C PRO A 169 -2.90 9.36 -25.21
N ASP A 170 -3.64 8.66 -26.08
CA ASP A 170 -3.18 7.46 -26.78
C ASP A 170 -2.57 6.38 -25.87
N ILE A 171 -3.18 6.17 -24.69
CA ILE A 171 -2.70 5.22 -23.68
C ILE A 171 -2.45 3.81 -24.24
N THR A 172 -3.25 3.38 -25.22
CA THR A 172 -3.13 2.10 -25.92
C THR A 172 -1.76 1.92 -26.60
N ASP A 173 -1.23 2.97 -27.21
CA ASP A 173 0.08 2.90 -27.89
C ASP A 173 1.22 2.78 -26.89
N LEU A 174 1.07 3.38 -25.72
CA LEU A 174 2.01 3.24 -24.61
C LEU A 174 1.97 1.81 -24.05
N THR A 175 0.79 1.28 -23.73
CA THR A 175 0.65 -0.06 -23.12
C THR A 175 1.10 -1.17 -24.08
N ARG A 176 0.92 -1.01 -25.40
CA ARG A 176 1.41 -1.97 -26.40
C ARG A 176 2.93 -2.07 -26.49
N ARG A 177 3.65 -1.10 -25.91
CA ARG A 177 5.12 -1.11 -25.83
C ARG A 177 5.63 -1.65 -24.51
N ALA A 178 4.76 -1.85 -23.52
CA ALA A 178 5.11 -2.27 -22.18
C ALA A 178 5.67 -3.70 -22.16
N ASP A 179 6.87 -3.88 -21.64
CA ASP A 179 7.38 -5.18 -21.19
C ASP A 179 6.74 -5.59 -19.85
N VAL A 180 6.42 -4.59 -19.02
CA VAL A 180 5.69 -4.74 -17.76
C VAL A 180 4.52 -3.76 -17.75
N LEU A 181 3.30 -4.28 -17.67
CA LEU A 181 2.09 -3.49 -17.55
C LEU A 181 1.50 -3.65 -16.16
N ILE A 182 1.36 -2.55 -15.43
CA ILE A 182 0.67 -2.51 -14.14
C ILE A 182 -0.62 -1.72 -14.29
N THR A 183 -1.75 -2.33 -13.95
CA THR A 183 -3.05 -1.66 -13.93
C THR A 183 -3.43 -1.30 -12.49
N ALA A 184 -3.72 -0.02 -12.27
CA ALA A 184 -3.97 0.55 -10.94
C ALA A 184 -4.99 1.70 -11.02
N ALA A 185 -5.87 1.66 -12.04
CA ALA A 185 -6.86 2.70 -12.30
C ALA A 185 -8.19 2.48 -11.55
N GLY A 186 -8.45 1.26 -11.06
CA GLY A 186 -9.71 0.94 -10.36
C GLY A 186 -10.95 1.02 -11.26
N VAL A 187 -10.77 0.95 -12.58
CA VAL A 187 -11.87 0.99 -13.57
C VAL A 187 -11.99 -0.38 -14.22
N PRO A 188 -13.10 -1.12 -13.97
CA PRO A 188 -13.31 -2.44 -14.54
C PRO A 188 -13.25 -2.43 -16.08
N GLY A 189 -12.46 -3.35 -16.65
CA GLY A 189 -12.37 -3.53 -18.11
C GLY A 189 -11.71 -2.38 -18.87
N LEU A 190 -11.01 -1.47 -18.19
CA LEU A 190 -10.33 -0.35 -18.84
C LEU A 190 -9.24 -0.83 -19.79
N VAL A 191 -8.34 -1.69 -19.31
CA VAL A 191 -7.26 -2.27 -20.12
C VAL A 191 -7.78 -3.53 -20.80
N LYS A 192 -7.62 -3.57 -22.12
CA LYS A 192 -8.13 -4.67 -22.97
C LYS A 192 -6.99 -5.57 -23.42
N ALA A 193 -7.31 -6.80 -23.80
CA ALA A 193 -6.30 -7.77 -24.24
C ALA A 193 -5.45 -7.26 -25.43
N ASP A 194 -6.04 -6.50 -26.36
CA ASP A 194 -5.36 -5.93 -27.53
C ASP A 194 -4.47 -4.72 -27.21
N TRP A 195 -4.45 -4.26 -25.95
CA TRP A 195 -3.57 -3.21 -25.45
C TRP A 195 -2.25 -3.77 -24.92
N VAL A 196 -2.19 -5.09 -24.70
CA VAL A 196 -1.07 -5.78 -24.06
C VAL A 196 -0.09 -6.28 -25.11
N LYS A 197 1.19 -5.96 -24.94
CA LYS A 197 2.27 -6.51 -25.75
C LYS A 197 2.34 -8.04 -25.56
N PRO A 198 2.44 -8.85 -26.64
CA PRO A 198 2.67 -10.28 -26.50
C PRO A 198 3.93 -10.58 -25.67
N GLY A 199 3.78 -11.44 -24.67
CA GLY A 199 4.87 -11.81 -23.75
C GLY A 199 5.16 -10.80 -22.62
N ALA A 200 4.35 -9.75 -22.48
CA ALA A 200 4.48 -8.84 -21.34
C ALA A 200 4.10 -9.49 -20.01
N ILE A 201 4.71 -9.00 -18.93
CA ILE A 201 4.21 -9.23 -17.58
C ILE A 201 3.02 -8.29 -17.36
N VAL A 202 1.89 -8.83 -16.90
CA VAL A 202 0.71 -8.05 -16.57
C VAL A 202 0.36 -8.26 -15.10
N ILE A 203 0.30 -7.18 -14.33
CA ILE A 203 -0.20 -7.16 -12.96
C ILE A 203 -1.46 -6.29 -12.93
N ASP A 204 -2.58 -6.85 -12.45
CA ASP A 204 -3.87 -6.20 -12.25
C ASP A 204 -4.33 -6.33 -10.80
#